data_AF-A0AA43FHY3-F1
#
_entry.id   AF-A0AA43FHY3-F1
#
_cell.length_a   1.000
_cell.length_b   1.000
_cell.length_c   1.000
_cell.angle_alpha   90.00
_cell.angle_beta   90.00
_cell.angle_gamma   90.00
#
_symmetry.space_group_name_H-M   'P 1'
#
loop_
_entity.id
_entity.type
_entity.pdbx_description
1 polymer ?
#
loop_
_entity_poly.entity_id
_entity_poly.type
_entity_poly.pdbx_seq_one_letter_code
_entity_poly.pdbx_strand_id
1 'polypeptide(L)'
;GISFLKKLMVHYPKPIIIVSSVAQRGSTLRQRAEEIGAVAVVDKEELKLYEGLDTVSRVLRPKVKLAAERVIKKRPSDDIKDI
;
A
#
# COMPACT_ATOMS: atom_id res chain seq x y z
N GLY A 1 -5.85 9.25 -1.26
CA GLY A 1 -5.27 7.89 -1.12
C GLY A 1 -5.56 7.28 0.24
N ILE A 2 -4.95 7.84 1.30
CA ILE A 2 -5.09 7.35 2.69
C ILE A 2 -6.55 7.25 3.16
N SER A 3 -7.37 8.29 2.94
CA SER A 3 -8.79 8.28 3.31
C SER A 3 -9.57 7.15 2.65
N PHE A 4 -9.26 6.85 1.38
CA PHE A 4 -9.84 5.71 0.67
C PHE A 4 -9.36 4.37 1.25
N LEU A 5 -8.06 4.25 1.55
CA LEU A 5 -7.52 3.06 2.19
C LEU A 5 -8.20 2.76 3.53
N LYS A 6 -8.41 3.77 4.39
CA LYS A 6 -9.12 3.60 5.66
C LYS A 6 -10.55 3.07 5.44
N LYS A 7 -11.31 3.69 4.54
CA LYS A 7 -12.66 3.23 4.16
C LYS A 7 -12.63 1.80 3.60
N LEU A 8 -11.66 1.48 2.75
CA LEU A 8 -11.48 0.15 2.18
C LEU A 8 -11.17 -0.88 3.27
N MET A 9 -10.30 -0.60 4.23
CA MET A 9 -9.96 -1.53 5.31
C MET A 9 -11.12 -1.79 6.29
N VAL A 10 -12.02 -0.82 6.46
CA VAL A 10 -13.24 -0.98 7.25
C VAL A 10 -14.30 -1.78 6.49
N HIS A 11 -14.59 -1.45 5.23
CA HIS A 11 -15.70 -2.05 4.49
C HIS A 11 -15.31 -3.34 3.75
N TYR A 12 -14.10 -3.39 3.19
CA TYR A 12 -13.58 -4.47 2.34
C TYR A 12 -12.09 -4.73 2.61
N PRO A 13 -11.72 -5.23 3.79
CA PRO A 13 -10.32 -5.52 4.14
C PRO A 13 -9.71 -6.48 3.11
N LYS A 14 -8.66 -6.02 2.43
CA LYS A 14 -7.92 -6.77 1.41
C LYS A 14 -6.43 -6.45 1.55
N PRO A 15 -5.53 -7.37 1.17
CA PRO A 15 -4.12 -7.06 1.11
C PRO A 15 -3.84 -6.06 -0.01
N ILE A 16 -3.42 -4.84 0.34
CA ILE A 16 -3.21 -3.73 -0.61
C ILE A 16 -1.73 -3.35 -0.68
N ILE A 17 -1.23 -3.19 -1.91
CA ILE A 17 0.06 -2.54 -2.19
C ILE A 17 -0.24 -1.16 -2.78
N ILE A 18 0.37 -0.11 -2.24
CA ILE A 18 0.22 1.25 -2.76
C ILE A 18 1.41 1.56 -3.66
N VAL A 19 1.13 2.17 -4.82
CA VAL A 19 2.16 2.70 -5.74
C VAL A 19 1.89 4.20 -5.94
N SER A 20 2.78 5.06 -5.45
CA SER A 20 2.57 6.52 -5.43
C SER A 20 3.87 7.29 -5.63
N SER A 21 3.82 8.45 -6.29
CA SER A 21 4.97 9.36 -6.47
C SER A 21 5.36 10.13 -5.21
N VAL A 22 4.56 10.07 -4.14
CA VAL A 22 4.81 10.75 -2.85
C VAL A 22 5.20 9.74 -1.75
N ALA A 23 5.55 8.50 -2.15
CA ALA A 23 5.88 7.41 -1.24
C ALA A 23 7.39 7.25 -1.02
N GLN A 24 8.14 8.36 -1.02
CA GLN A 24 9.56 8.36 -0.72
C GLN A 24 9.84 7.66 0.62
N ARG A 25 11.01 7.01 0.71
CA ARG A 25 11.42 6.32 1.95
C ARG A 25 11.44 7.31 3.11
N GLY A 26 10.81 6.94 4.22
CA GLY A 26 10.69 7.79 5.41
C GLY A 26 9.57 8.84 5.35
N SER A 27 8.77 8.89 4.28
CA SER A 27 7.66 9.85 4.24
C SER A 27 6.56 9.48 5.24
N THR A 28 5.97 10.49 5.88
CA THR A 28 4.83 10.32 6.79
C THR A 28 3.66 9.63 6.11
N LEU A 29 3.50 9.82 4.80
CA LEU A 29 2.47 9.16 4.00
C LEU A 29 2.67 7.64 3.96
N ARG A 30 3.91 7.20 3.74
CA ARG A 30 4.27 5.77 3.72
C ARG A 30 3.99 5.13 5.07
N GLN A 31 4.49 5.74 6.14
CA GLN A 31 4.29 5.24 7.49
C GLN A 31 2.79 5.12 7.84
N ARG A 32 2.01 6.18 7.56
CA ARG A 32 0.56 6.16 7.79
C ARG A 32 -0.16 5.09 6.97
N ALA A 33 0.23 4.87 5.71
CA ALA A 33 -0.37 3.83 4.88
C ALA A 33 -0.12 2.42 5.45
N GLU A 34 1.12 2.15 5.89
CA GLU A 34 1.50 0.88 6.53
C GLU A 34 0.71 0.69 7.84
N GLU A 35 0.61 1.72 8.69
CA GLU A 35 -0.18 1.71 9.93
C GLU A 35 -1.67 1.43 9.70
N ILE A 36 -2.24 1.92 8.59
CA ILE A 36 -3.65 1.67 8.24
C ILE A 36 -3.85 0.23 7.74
N GLY A 37 -2.82 -0.43 7.23
CA GLY A 37 -2.88 -1.83 6.79
C GLY A 37 -2.49 -2.08 5.35
N ALA A 38 -1.81 -1.13 4.68
CA ALA A 38 -1.14 -1.45 3.43
C ALA A 38 -0.03 -2.49 3.70
N VAL A 39 0.04 -3.52 2.85
CA VAL A 39 1.08 -4.56 2.92
C VAL A 39 2.43 -3.99 2.53
N ALA A 40 2.45 -3.09 1.55
CA ALA A 40 3.64 -2.38 1.11
C ALA A 40 3.27 -1.07 0.45
N VAL A 41 4.19 -0.11 0.50
CA VAL A 41 4.12 1.14 -0.25
C VAL A 41 5.36 1.24 -1.13
N VAL A 42 5.18 1.57 -2.39
CA VAL A 42 6.22 1.64 -3.42
C VAL A 42 6.20 3.03 -4.03
N ASP A 43 7.38 3.64 -4.11
CA ASP A 43 7.53 4.87 -4.87
C ASP A 43 7.44 4.56 -6.37
N LYS A 44 6.72 5.37 -7.14
CA LYS A 44 6.68 5.23 -8.60
C LYS A 44 8.08 5.35 -9.21
N GLU A 45 8.95 6.17 -8.64
CA GLU A 45 10.32 6.32 -9.12
C GLU A 45 11.15 5.05 -8.91
N GLU A 46 10.84 4.23 -7.88
CA GLU A 46 11.51 2.93 -7.66
C GLU A 46 11.19 1.91 -8.76
N LEU A 47 10.07 2.07 -9.47
CA LEU A 47 9.66 1.16 -10.54
C LEU A 47 10.40 1.41 -11.85
N LYS A 48 10.98 2.62 -12.02
CA LYS A 48 11.74 3.00 -13.21
C LYS A 48 11.09 2.56 -14.52
N LEU A 49 9.81 2.87 -14.69
CA LEU A 49 8.97 2.33 -15.77
C LEU A 49 9.56 2.57 -17.17
N TYR A 50 10.31 3.65 -17.36
CA TYR A 50 10.97 4.00 -18.61
C TYR A 50 12.18 3.11 -18.96
N GLU A 51 12.79 2.43 -17.98
CA GLU A 51 13.91 1.50 -18.17
C GLU A 51 13.44 0.07 -18.50
N GLY A 52 12.13 -0.17 -18.55
CA GLY A 52 11.53 -1.48 -18.86
C GLY A 52 10.89 -2.19 -17.66
N LEU A 53 10.25 -3.34 -17.93
CA LEU A 53 9.44 -4.06 -16.94
C LEU A 53 10.23 -4.96 -16.00
N ASP A 54 11.52 -5.22 -16.26
CA ASP A 54 12.35 -6.07 -15.41
C ASP A 54 12.50 -5.50 -14.00
N THR A 55 12.74 -4.19 -13.89
CA THR A 55 12.80 -3.50 -12.59
C THR A 55 11.46 -3.54 -11.88
N VAL A 56 10.36 -3.34 -12.60
CA VAL A 56 9.00 -3.46 -12.06
C VAL A 56 8.76 -4.85 -11.48
N SER A 57 9.11 -5.90 -12.24
CA SER A 57 8.95 -7.28 -11.79
C SER A 57 9.78 -7.55 -10.54
N ARG A 58 11.05 -7.13 -10.54
CA ARG A 58 11.95 -7.28 -9.40
C ARG A 58 11.43 -6.57 -8.14
N VAL A 59 10.79 -5.40 -8.29
CA VAL A 59 10.27 -4.61 -7.15
C VAL A 59 8.91 -5.12 -6.67
N LEU A 60 7.96 -5.40 -7.58
CA LEU A 60 6.57 -5.72 -7.23
C LEU A 60 6.35 -7.21 -6.98
N ARG A 61 6.99 -8.12 -7.72
CA ARG A 61 6.78 -9.57 -7.56
C ARG A 61 6.92 -10.06 -6.13
N PRO A 62 7.98 -9.71 -5.35
CA PRO A 62 8.08 -10.14 -3.96
C PRO A 62 6.97 -9.53 -3.08
N LYS A 63 6.57 -8.28 -3.33
CA LYS A 63 5.51 -7.59 -2.57
C LYS A 63 4.14 -8.20 -2.84
N VAL A 64 3.87 -8.59 -4.09
CA VAL A 64 2.64 -9.28 -4.49
C VAL A 64 2.55 -10.65 -3.84
N LYS A 65 3.65 -11.42 -3.81
CA LYS A 65 3.69 -12.70 -3.08
C LYS A 65 3.38 -12.51 -1.59
N LEU A 66 4.03 -11.54 -0.96
CA LEU A 66 3.77 -11.20 0.44
C LEU A 66 2.30 -10.79 0.68
N ALA A 67 1.71 -10.02 -0.23
CA ALA A 67 0.32 -9.61 -0.16
C ALA A 67 -0.65 -10.80 -0.31
N ALA A 68 -0.34 -11.75 -1.19
CA ALA A 68 -1.16 -12.94 -1.42
C ALA A 68 -1.24 -13.85 -0.18
N GLU A 69 -0.18 -13.90 0.64
CA GLU A 69 -0.11 -14.70 1.86
C GLU A 69 -0.69 -13.98 3.10
N ARG A 70 -1.01 -12.68 2.98
CA ARG A 70 -1.42 -11.85 4.11
C ARG A 70 -2.93 -11.94 4.34
N VAL A 71 -3.33 -12.42 5.52
CA VAL A 71 -4.71 -12.32 6.00
C VAL A 71 -4.93 -10.95 6.65
N ILE A 72 -5.80 -10.13 6.07
CA ILE A 72 -6.13 -8.80 6.59
C ILE A 72 -7.39 -8.88 7.45
N LYS A 73 -7.30 -8.41 8.70
CA LYS A 73 -8.44 -8.29 9.60
C LYS A 73 -9.20 -7.01 9.30
N LYS A 74 -10.53 -7.07 9.41
CA LYS A 74 -11.41 -5.91 9.31
C LYS A 74 -11.04 -4.90 10.41
N ARG A 75 -10.93 -3.62 10.03
CA ARG A 75 -10.70 -2.53 10.98
C ARG A 75 -12.02 -2.02 11.55
N PRO A 76 -12.04 -1.51 12.79
CA PRO A 76 -13.26 -0.97 13.40
C PRO A 76 -13.75 0.25 12.61
N SER A 77 -15.08 0.47 12.62
CA SER A 77 -15.72 1.63 11.99
C SER A 77 -15.23 2.96 12.55
N ASP A 78 -14.68 2.96 13.75
CA ASP A 78 -14.18 4.15 14.43
C ASP A 78 -12.99 4.78 13.70
N ASP A 79 -12.22 3.98 12.95
CA ASP A 79 -11.07 4.45 12.18
C ASP A 79 -11.44 5.42 11.04
N ILE A 80 -12.73 5.53 10.70
CA ILE A 80 -13.25 6.40 9.66
C ILE A 80 -14.18 7.52 10.18
N LYS A 81 -14.32 7.68 11.51
CA LYS A 81 -15.18 8.73 12.10
C LYS A 81 -14.71 10.16 11.81
N ASP A 82 -13.38 10.35 11.72
CA ASP A 82 -12.75 11.67 11.55
C ASP A 82 -12.29 11.95 10.10
N ILE A 83 -12.76 11.16 9.13
CA ILE A 83 -12.41 11.28 7.70
C ILE A 83 -13.56 11.90 6.92
#